data_AF-A0A415D758-F1
#
_entry.id   AF-A0A415D758-F1
#
_cell.length_a   1.000
_cell.length_b   1.000
_cell.length_c   1.000
_cell.angle_alpha   90.00
_cell.angle_beta   90.00
_cell.angle_gamma   90.00
#
_symmetry.space_group_name_H-M   'P 1'
#
loop_
_entity.id
_entity.type
_entity.pdbx_description
1 polymer ?
#
loop_
_entity_poly.entity_id
_entity_poly.type
_entity_poly.pdbx_seq_one_letter_code
_entity_poly.pdbx_strand_id
1 'polypeptide(L)' 'MEKMVERKSFKSIYIDVEKGIYLLNGEEVSMVSRIDLEFNNGKWLLLITRDELYAQEAATRRSRK' A
#
# COMPACT_ATOMS: atom_id res chain seq x y z
N MET A 1 1.41 13.22 17.95
CA MET A 1 2.55 12.45 17.41
C MET A 1 2.58 12.67 15.92
N GLU A 2 3.65 13.28 15.39
CA GLU A 2 3.82 13.37 13.94
C GLU A 2 3.99 11.94 13.40
N LYS A 3 3.11 11.51 12.48
CA LYS A 3 3.36 10.29 11.72
C LYS A 3 4.67 10.51 10.97
N MET A 4 5.72 9.77 11.34
CA MET A 4 6.96 9.77 10.58
C MET A 4 6.65 9.23 9.17
N VAL A 5 6.61 10.12 8.18
CA VAL A 5 6.45 9.72 6.79
C VAL A 5 7.77 9.09 6.35
N GLU A 6 7.77 7.78 6.15
CA GLU A 6 8.91 7.07 5.60
C GLU A 6 9.17 7.58 4.17
N ARG A 7 10.35 8.18 3.94
CA ARG A 7 10.74 8.71 2.62
C ARG A 7 11.56 7.67 1.87
N LYS A 8 10.97 7.09 0.83
CA LYS A 8 11.66 6.19 -0.11
C LYS A 8 11.93 6.90 -1.42
N SER A 9 13.03 6.55 -2.08
CA SER A 9 13.30 7.04 -3.44
C SER A 9 12.32 6.41 -4.42
N PHE A 10 11.63 7.25 -5.19
CA PHE A 10 10.74 6.80 -6.26
C PHE A 10 11.55 6.62 -7.56
N LYS A 11 11.54 5.40 -8.11
CA LYS A 11 12.25 5.03 -9.35
C LYS A 11 11.26 4.70 -10.46
N SER A 12 10.26 3.87 -10.18
CA SER A 12 9.26 3.45 -11.17
C SER A 12 7.96 3.00 -10.53
N ILE A 13 6.87 3.13 -11.28
CA ILE A 13 5.59 2.48 -11.01
C ILE A 13 5.18 1.73 -12.29
N TYR A 14 4.76 0.47 -12.14
CA TYR A 14 4.26 -0.36 -13.25
C TYR A 14 2.87 -0.85 -12.89
N ILE A 15 1.90 -0.53 -13.75
CA ILE A 15 0.50 -0.88 -13.59
C ILE A 15 0.04 -1.58 -14.87
N ASP A 16 -0.29 -2.86 -14.75
CA ASP A 16 -0.95 -3.66 -15.78
C ASP A 16 -2.27 -4.17 -15.21
N VAL A 17 -3.36 -3.47 -15.56
CA VAL A 17 -4.70 -3.77 -15.04
C VAL A 17 -5.23 -5.09 -15.57
N GLU A 18 -4.92 -5.43 -16.83
CA GLU A 18 -5.40 -6.65 -17.46
C GLU A 18 -4.75 -7.90 -16.84
N LYS A 19 -3.46 -7.81 -16.51
CA LYS A 19 -2.72 -8.88 -15.84
C LYS A 19 -2.81 -8.82 -14.31
N GLY A 20 -3.37 -7.75 -13.75
CA GLY A 20 -3.43 -7.52 -12.31
C GLY A 20 -2.07 -7.30 -11.66
N ILE A 21 -1.09 -6.76 -12.40
CA ILE A 21 0.28 -6.54 -11.90
C ILE A 21 0.44 -5.08 -11.48
N TYR A 22 0.83 -4.87 -10.22
CA TYR A 22 1.07 -3.55 -9.64
C TYR A 22 2.40 -3.56 -8.91
N LEU A 23 3.43 -2.91 -9.48
CA LEU A 23 4.78 -2.87 -8.92
C LEU A 23 5.21 -1.45 -8.63
N LEU A 24 5.78 -1.23 -7.44
CA LEU A 24 6.46 0.00 -7.05
C LEU A 24 7.95 -0.31 -6.91
N ASN A 25 8.78 0.37 -7.69
CA ASN A 25 10.24 0.14 -7.73
C ASN A 25 10.63 -1.34 -7.99
N GLY A 26 9.74 -2.10 -8.65
CA GLY A 26 9.92 -3.53 -8.91
C GLY A 26 9.35 -4.47 -7.84
N GLU A 27 8.83 -3.93 -6.73
CA GLU A 27 8.20 -4.72 -5.65
C GLU A 27 6.68 -4.69 -5.76
N GLU A 28 6.02 -5.81 -5.45
CA GLU A 28 4.57 -5.89 -5.44
C GLU A 28 3.96 -4.94 -4.41
N VAL A 29 2.89 -4.25 -4.81
CA VAL A 29 2.17 -3.33 -3.95
C VAL A 29 0.95 -4.02 -3.35
N SER A 30 0.94 -4.21 -2.03
CA SER A 30 -0.20 -4.77 -1.30
C SER A 30 -0.79 -3.76 -0.32
N MET A 31 -2.09 -3.94 0.00
CA MET A 31 -2.84 -3.13 0.98
C MET A 31 -2.74 -1.61 0.75
N VAL A 32 -2.82 -1.17 -0.50
CA VAL A 32 -2.85 0.25 -0.87
C VAL A 32 -4.27 0.67 -1.21
N SER A 33 -4.77 1.70 -0.54
CA SER A 33 -6.10 2.28 -0.76
C SER A 33 -6.05 3.52 -1.67
N ARG A 34 -4.90 4.18 -1.78
CA ARG A 34 -4.74 5.38 -2.61
C ARG A 34 -3.32 5.56 -3.12
N ILE A 35 -3.22 5.99 -4.38
CA ILE A 35 -1.99 6.39 -5.06
C ILE A 35 -2.21 7.80 -5.62
N ASP A 36 -1.36 8.76 -5.26
CA ASP A 36 -1.30 10.08 -5.89
C ASP A 36 0.07 10.25 -6.53
N LEU A 37 0.09 10.42 -7.86
CA LEU A 37 1.30 10.68 -8.64
C LEU A 37 1.29 12.13 -9.11
N GLU A 38 2.30 12.89 -8.69
CA GLU A 38 2.47 14.29 -9.04
C GLU A 38 3.76 14.49 -9.83
N PHE A 39 3.71 15.34 -10.84
CA PHE A 39 4.89 15.82 -11.55
C PHE A 39 5.07 17.31 -11.30
N ASN A 40 6.12 17.66 -10.55
CA ASN A 40 6.39 19.04 -10.15
C ASN A 40 7.85 19.38 -10.44
N ASN A 41 8.09 20.43 -11.23
CA ASN A 41 9.41 20.96 -11.56
C ASN A 41 10.41 19.88 -12.03
N GLY A 42 9.99 19.01 -12.95
CA GLY A 42 10.85 17.97 -13.51
C GLY A 42 11.04 16.75 -12.62
N LYS A 43 10.36 16.69 -11.46
CA LYS A 43 10.46 15.59 -10.50
C LYS A 43 9.12 14.91 -10.31
N TRP A 44 9.18 13.58 -10.25
CA TRP A 44 8.03 12.78 -9.84
C TRP A 44 7.98 12.69 -8.31
N LEU A 45 6.79 12.90 -7.77
CA LEU A 45 6.45 12.61 -6.38
C LEU A 45 5.33 11.57 -6.37
N LEU A 46 5.46 10.60 -5.48
CA LEU A 46 4.47 9.55 -5.29
C LEU A 46 4.07 9.53 -3.82
N LEU A 47 2.79 9.72 -3.56
CA LEU A 47 2.17 9.54 -2.25
C LEU A 47 1.32 8.27 -2.28
N ILE A 48 1.46 7.44 -1.25
CA ILE A 48 0.72 6.19 -1.11
C ILE A 48 0.07 6.16 0.27
N THR A 49 -1.21 5.80 0.31
CA THR A 49 -1.90 5.44 1.55
C THR A 49 -2.03 3.92 1.62
N ARG A 50 -1.61 3.35 2.75
CA ARG A 50 -1.72 1.92 3.04
C ARG A 50 -2.72 1.69 4.15
N ASP A 51 -3.45 0.58 4.04
CA ASP A 51 -4.39 0.13 5.05
C ASP A 51 -3.71 -0.91 5.95
N GLU A 52 -4.06 -0.88 7.24
CA GLU A 52 -3.67 -1.89 8.21
C GLU A 52 -4.92 -2.60 8.71
N LEU A 53 -4.88 -3.93 8.73
CA LEU A 53 -6.00 -4.75 9.20
C LEU A 53 -5.64 -5.40 10.54
N TYR A 54 -6.45 -5.15 11.55
CA TYR A 54 -6.39 -5.81 12.85
C TYR A 54 -7.67 -6.62 13.03
N ALA A 55 -7.54 -7.93 13.24
CA ALA A 55 -8.65 -8.82 13.53
C ALA A 55 -8.45 -9.46 14.91
N GLN A 56 -9.51 -9.47 15.72
CA GLN A 56 -9.52 -10.25 16.96
C GLN A 56 -9.69 -11.73 16.61
N GLU A 57 -8.87 -12.62 17.17
CA GLU A 57 -9.09 -14.06 17.04
C GLU A 57 -10.49 -14.41 17.56
N ALA A 58 -11.29 -15.05 16.72
CA ALA A 58 -12.62 -15.47 17.11
C ALA A 58 -12.50 -16.44 18.28
N ALA A 59 -13.08 -16.08 19.43
CA ALA A 59 -13.17 -16.99 20.57
C ALA A 59 -13.95 -18.23 20.11
N THR A 60 -13.25 -19.33 19.87
CA THR A 60 -13.84 -20.62 19.56
C THR A 60 -14.73 -21.03 20.72
N ARG A 61 -16.03 -20.70 20.65
CA ARG A 61 -17.03 -21.26 21.56
C ARG A 61 -17.10 -22.75 21.24
N ARG A 62 -16.32 -23.55 21.97
CA ARG A 62 -16.59 -24.98 22.10
C ARG A 62 -17.98 -25.10 22.71
N SER A 63 -18.97 -25.38 21.88
CA SER A 63 -20.30 -25.79 22.30
C SER A 63 -20.14 -27.00 23.22
N ARG A 64 -20.39 -26.80 24.52
CA ARG A 64 -20.57 -27.91 25.44
C ARG A 64 -21.92 -28.54 25.09
N LYS A 65 -21.84 -29.79 24.62
CA LYS A 65 -22.97 -30.70 24.43
C LYS A 65 -23.41 -31.25 25.79
#